data_AF-A0A7C5SRW4-F1
#
_entry.id   AF-A0A7C5SRW4-F1
#
_cell.length_a   1.000
_cell.length_b   1.000
_cell.length_c   1.000
_cell.angle_alpha   90.00
_cell.angle_beta   90.00
_cell.angle_gamma   90.00
#
_symmetry.space_group_name_H-M   'P 1'
#
loop_
_entity.id
_entity.type
_entity.pdbx_description
1 polymer ?
#
loop_
_entity_poly.entity_id
_entity_poly.type
_entity_poly.pdbx_seq_one_letter_code
_entity_poly.pdbx_strand_id
1 'polypeptide(L)'
;FKGYKLYQMIGLPTETDDDITEMIAFTRRVAEITPVALGISPFVPKRHTPHWGDRFAGIKTIEARLKRIQKELRRLRPRVEVRSTSAKWAWIEAVIARGGPEVGLAALRLEDGESFAGWKRALAEVGWHDPLTLPEPEGAALPLVLG
;
A
#
# COMPACT_ATOMS: atom_id res chain seq x y z
N PHE A 1 17.52 3.52 18.81
CA PHE A 1 17.62 4.54 17.74
C PHE A 1 17.57 5.92 18.39
N LYS A 2 18.55 6.79 18.11
CA LYS A 2 18.52 8.22 18.50
C LYS A 2 18.28 9.04 17.22
N GLY A 3 17.11 9.67 17.11
CA GLY A 3 16.65 10.39 15.92
C GLY A 3 15.13 10.46 15.85
N TYR A 4 14.56 10.98 14.75
CA TYR A 4 13.11 11.02 14.54
C TYR A 4 12.60 9.82 13.74
N LYS A 5 11.40 9.35 14.10
CA LYS A 5 10.63 8.40 13.31
C LYS A 5 9.55 9.16 12.56
N LEU A 6 9.57 9.07 11.24
CA LEU A 6 8.54 9.65 10.39
C LEU A 6 7.67 8.51 9.86
N TYR A 7 6.37 8.60 10.09
CA TYR A 7 5.38 7.66 9.55
C TYR A 7 4.69 8.34 8.39
N GLN A 8 4.95 7.85 7.20
CA GLN A 8 4.38 8.35 5.96
C GLN A 8 3.54 7.28 5.29
N MET A 9 2.61 7.73 4.47
CA MET A 9 1.73 6.89 3.70
C MET A 9 1.92 7.16 2.21
N ILE A 10 1.72 6.16 1.37
CA ILE A 10 1.70 6.33 -0.08
C ILE A 10 0.48 5.64 -0.71
N GLY A 11 0.02 6.12 -1.86
CA GLY A 11 -1.09 5.55 -2.61
C GLY A 11 -2.45 6.10 -2.21
N LEU A 12 -2.51 7.34 -1.71
CA LEU A 12 -3.77 8.05 -1.51
C LEU A 12 -4.45 8.35 -2.86
N PRO A 13 -5.79 8.51 -2.90
CA PRO A 13 -6.55 8.63 -4.15
C PRO A 13 -6.12 9.81 -5.04
N THR A 14 -5.72 10.92 -4.42
CA THR A 14 -5.28 12.13 -5.12
C THR A 14 -3.76 12.24 -5.21
N GLU A 15 -3.01 11.23 -4.76
CA GLU A 15 -1.55 11.28 -4.69
C GLU A 15 -0.92 11.16 -6.07
N THR A 16 -0.08 12.14 -6.37
CA THR A 16 0.70 12.26 -7.60
C THR A 16 2.16 11.89 -7.35
N ASP A 17 2.96 11.81 -8.42
CA ASP A 17 4.39 11.60 -8.28
C ASP A 17 5.15 12.84 -7.77
N ASP A 18 4.50 14.01 -7.76
CA ASP A 18 5.03 15.23 -7.16
C ASP A 18 5.00 15.15 -5.62
N ASP A 19 3.96 14.53 -5.05
CA ASP A 19 3.88 14.27 -3.61
C ASP A 19 5.01 13.33 -3.14
N ILE A 20 5.34 12.32 -3.95
CA ILE A 20 6.49 11.44 -3.69
C ILE A 20 7.81 12.21 -3.77
N THR A 21 7.93 13.15 -4.72
CA THR A 21 9.09 14.03 -4.85
C THR A 21 9.24 14.91 -3.61
N GLU A 22 8.14 15.51 -3.15
CA GLU A 22 8.12 16.36 -1.95
C GLU A 22 8.51 15.56 -0.71
N MET A 23 7.91 14.39 -0.47
CA MET A 23 8.23 13.55 0.69
C MET A 23 9.72 13.17 0.76
N ILE A 24 10.34 12.86 -0.39
CA ILE A 24 11.78 12.58 -0.48
C ILE A 24 12.59 13.82 -0.12
N ALA A 25 12.22 14.99 -0.65
CA ALA A 25 12.87 16.26 -0.34
C ALA A 25 12.72 16.66 1.14
N PHE A 26 11.52 16.50 1.70
CA PHE A 26 11.25 16.69 3.12
C PHE A 26 12.12 15.80 3.99
N THR A 27 12.18 14.50 3.67
CA THR A 27 13.01 13.54 4.41
C THR A 27 14.50 13.94 4.37
N ARG A 28 14.99 14.43 3.23
CA ARG A 28 16.36 14.96 3.09
C ARG A 28 16.62 16.14 4.03
N ARG A 29 15.73 17.13 4.03
CA ARG A 29 15.84 18.32 4.90
C ARG A 29 15.83 17.95 6.38
N VAL A 30 14.96 17.03 6.80
CA VAL A 30 14.96 16.54 8.20
C VAL A 30 16.26 15.79 8.52
N ALA A 31 16.76 14.99 7.58
CA ALA A 31 18.00 14.25 7.77
C ALA A 31 19.20 15.17 7.99
N GLU A 32 19.26 16.36 7.39
CA GLU A 32 20.32 17.35 7.65
C GLU A 32 20.39 17.79 9.12
N ILE A 33 19.27 17.72 9.84
CA ILE A 33 19.15 18.12 11.25
C ILE A 33 19.39 16.93 12.19
N THR A 34 18.78 15.77 11.92
CA THR A 34 18.83 14.60 12.81
C THR A 34 18.65 13.29 12.04
N PRO A 35 19.17 12.14 12.51
CA PRO A 35 18.90 10.85 11.88
C PRO A 35 17.41 10.55 11.78
N VAL A 36 16.99 9.93 10.67
CA VAL A 36 15.58 9.64 10.37
C VAL A 36 15.37 8.14 10.15
N ALA A 37 14.36 7.59 10.82
CA ALA A 37 13.76 6.31 10.46
C ALA A 37 12.42 6.60 9.77
N LEU A 38 12.37 6.43 8.45
CA LEU A 38 11.20 6.66 7.62
C LEU A 38 10.43 5.35 7.45
N GLY A 39 9.30 5.24 8.14
CA GLY A 39 8.33 4.17 7.97
C GLY A 39 7.29 4.53 6.92
N ILE A 40 7.11 3.68 5.91
CA ILE A 40 6.17 3.91 4.81
C ILE A 40 5.16 2.77 4.75
N SER A 41 3.89 3.08 4.90
CA SER A 41 2.79 2.13 4.68
C SER A 41 1.99 2.53 3.44
N PRO A 42 1.68 1.61 2.53
CA PRO A 42 0.68 1.89 1.51
C PRO A 42 -0.68 2.20 2.15
N PHE A 43 -1.46 3.06 1.51
CA PHE A 43 -2.81 3.39 1.93
C PHE A 43 -3.72 2.18 1.73
N VAL A 44 -4.44 1.84 2.78
CA VAL A 44 -5.42 0.75 2.80
C VAL A 44 -6.77 1.35 3.21
N PRO A 45 -7.74 1.46 2.29
CA PRO A 45 -9.05 1.99 2.65
C PRO A 45 -9.86 0.91 3.38
N LYS A 46 -10.47 1.28 4.52
CA LYS A 46 -11.05 0.34 5.50
C LYS A 46 -12.56 0.54 5.62
N ARG A 47 -13.31 -0.54 5.92
CA ARG A 47 -14.75 -0.46 6.28
C ARG A 47 -14.96 0.60 7.35
N HIS A 48 -16.08 1.33 7.28
CA HIS A 48 -16.47 2.31 8.29
C HIS A 48 -15.51 3.50 8.46
N THR A 49 -14.75 3.84 7.42
CA THR A 49 -13.94 5.07 7.36
C THR A 49 -14.43 5.98 6.23
N PRO A 50 -14.17 7.31 6.28
CA PRO A 50 -14.55 8.21 5.19
C PRO A 50 -14.02 7.78 3.81
N HIS A 51 -12.87 7.12 3.79
CA HIS A 51 -12.21 6.64 2.59
C HIS A 51 -12.66 5.24 2.13
N TRP A 52 -13.72 4.67 2.72
CA TRP A 52 -14.19 3.33 2.38
C TRP A 52 -14.37 3.09 0.87
N GLY A 53 -14.93 4.09 0.17
CA GLY A 53 -15.20 4.03 -1.28
C GLY A 53 -13.98 4.23 -2.17
N ASP A 54 -12.80 4.48 -1.60
CA ASP A 54 -11.60 4.73 -2.37
C ASP A 54 -10.94 3.46 -2.86
N ARG A 55 -10.31 3.55 -4.03
CA ARG A 55 -9.56 2.44 -4.62
C ARG A 55 -8.21 2.26 -3.95
N PHE A 56 -7.77 1.01 -3.84
CA PHE A 56 -6.36 0.73 -3.58
C PHE A 56 -5.53 1.13 -4.80
N ALA A 57 -4.46 1.90 -4.62
CA ALA A 57 -3.65 2.44 -5.73
C ALA A 57 -3.01 1.37 -6.65
N GLY A 58 -3.00 0.11 -6.20
CA GLY A 58 -2.52 -1.03 -6.96
C GLY A 58 -1.04 -1.35 -6.69
N ILE A 59 -0.72 -2.64 -6.76
CA ILE A 59 0.60 -3.16 -6.41
C ILE A 59 1.70 -2.53 -7.28
N LYS A 60 1.49 -2.44 -8.60
CA LYS A 60 2.46 -1.87 -9.55
C LYS A 60 2.83 -0.42 -9.17
N THR A 61 1.82 0.42 -8.91
CA THR A 61 2.00 1.83 -8.53
C THR A 61 2.78 1.97 -7.24
N ILE A 62 2.39 1.22 -6.20
CA ILE A 62 3.03 1.26 -4.89
C ILE A 62 4.47 0.75 -4.98
N GLU A 63 4.73 -0.37 -5.67
CA GLU A 63 6.08 -0.90 -5.86
C GLU A 63 6.99 0.09 -6.59
N ALA A 64 6.47 0.76 -7.63
CA ALA A 64 7.23 1.78 -8.37
C ALA A 64 7.61 2.97 -7.47
N ARG A 65 6.66 3.49 -6.68
CA ARG A 65 6.89 4.58 -5.73
C ARG A 65 7.88 4.19 -4.62
N LEU A 66 7.71 3.02 -3.99
CA LEU A 66 8.65 2.50 -3.00
C LEU A 66 10.06 2.34 -3.56
N LYS A 67 10.19 1.79 -4.78
CA LYS A 67 11.49 1.63 -5.45
C LYS A 67 12.15 2.98 -5.70
N ARG A 68 11.40 3.99 -6.11
CA ARG A 68 11.90 5.37 -6.28
C ARG A 68 12.41 5.94 -4.96
N ILE A 69 11.59 5.89 -3.90
CA ILE A 69 11.96 6.41 -2.57
C ILE A 69 13.22 5.73 -2.04
N GLN A 70 13.27 4.40 -2.10
CA GLN A 70 14.44 3.64 -1.67
C GLN A 70 15.69 4.02 -2.47
N LYS A 71 15.59 4.13 -3.81
CA LYS A 71 16.71 4.52 -4.68
C LYS A 71 17.23 5.91 -4.33
N GLU A 72 16.34 6.88 -4.16
CA GLU A 72 16.70 8.29 -3.97
C GLU A 72 17.21 8.62 -2.57
N LEU A 73 16.81 7.86 -1.55
CA LEU A 73 17.27 8.03 -0.17
C LEU A 73 18.44 7.10 0.20
N ARG A 74 18.75 6.10 -0.63
CA ARG A 74 19.83 5.12 -0.36
C ARG A 74 21.17 5.76 -0.01
N ARG A 75 21.53 6.86 -0.69
CA ARG A 75 22.81 7.57 -0.52
C ARG A 75 22.93 8.28 0.84
N LEU A 76 21.84 8.41 1.59
CA LEU A 76 21.81 9.06 2.90
C LEU A 76 21.96 8.05 4.05
N ARG A 77 22.15 6.75 3.76
CA ARG A 77 22.47 5.76 4.80
C ARG A 77 23.84 6.07 5.43
N PRO A 78 24.01 5.85 6.75
CA PRO A 78 23.02 5.31 7.69
C PRO A 78 22.07 6.36 8.29
N ARG A 79 22.21 7.64 7.91
CA ARG A 79 21.45 8.75 8.48
C ARG A 79 19.95 8.69 8.17
N VAL A 80 19.57 8.09 7.05
CA VAL A 80 18.17 7.77 6.72
C VAL A 80 18.00 6.25 6.57
N GLU A 81 17.14 5.68 7.41
CA GLU A 81 16.71 4.29 7.33
C GLU A 81 15.27 4.24 6.80
N VAL A 82 15.08 3.68 5.59
CA VAL A 82 13.76 3.49 5.00
C VAL A 82 13.25 2.09 5.35
N ARG A 83 12.05 2.01 5.93
CA ARG A 83 11.31 0.77 6.18
C ARG A 83 9.95 0.89 5.52
N SER A 84 9.57 -0.11 4.73
CA SER A 84 8.30 -0.08 3.99
C SER A 84 7.55 -1.38 4.10
N THR A 85 6.23 -1.29 4.25
CA THR A 85 5.34 -2.44 4.07
C THR A 85 5.31 -2.84 2.59
N SER A 86 5.32 -4.14 2.33
CA SER A 86 5.21 -4.68 0.96
C SER A 86 3.88 -4.31 0.33
N ALA A 87 3.90 -3.94 -0.96
CA ALA A 87 2.69 -3.65 -1.72
C ALA A 87 1.74 -4.86 -1.80
N LYS A 88 2.28 -6.07 -1.94
CA LYS A 88 1.48 -7.31 -1.95
C LYS A 88 0.80 -7.58 -0.62
N TRP A 89 1.48 -7.30 0.49
CA TRP A 89 0.91 -7.45 1.82
C TRP A 89 -0.11 -6.37 2.13
N ALA A 90 0.11 -5.12 1.68
CA ALA A 90 -0.89 -4.07 1.78
C ALA A 90 -2.13 -4.36 0.92
N TRP A 91 -1.97 -5.03 -0.22
CA TRP A 91 -3.12 -5.52 -1.00
C TRP A 91 -3.91 -6.56 -0.20
N ILE A 92 -3.24 -7.52 0.45
CA ILE A 92 -3.91 -8.51 1.32
C ILE A 92 -4.63 -7.79 2.48
N GLU A 93 -4.00 -6.78 3.09
CA GLU A 93 -4.65 -5.97 4.13
C GLU A 93 -5.90 -5.26 3.59
N ALA A 94 -5.86 -4.73 2.37
CA ALA A 94 -7.03 -4.14 1.72
C ALA A 94 -8.14 -5.17 1.47
N VAL A 95 -7.80 -6.38 1.02
CA VAL A 95 -8.77 -7.47 0.87
C VAL A 95 -9.43 -7.78 2.22
N ILE A 96 -8.65 -7.95 3.30
CA ILE A 96 -9.18 -8.27 4.62
C ILE A 96 -10.01 -7.10 5.19
N ALA A 97 -9.52 -5.88 5.05
CA ALA A 97 -10.18 -4.68 5.56
C ALA A 97 -11.50 -4.37 4.86
N ARG A 98 -11.72 -4.93 3.66
CA ARG A 98 -12.96 -4.79 2.91
C ARG A 98 -13.77 -6.06 2.75
N GLY A 99 -13.20 -7.23 3.00
CA GLY A 99 -13.86 -8.52 2.86
C GLY A 99 -15.01 -8.71 3.84
N GLY A 100 -15.90 -9.65 3.51
CA GLY A 100 -16.86 -10.23 4.44
C GLY A 100 -16.40 -11.61 4.96
N PRO A 101 -17.33 -12.40 5.52
CA PRO A 101 -17.07 -13.75 6.00
C PRO A 101 -16.39 -14.67 4.98
N GLU A 102 -16.66 -14.48 3.68
CA GLU A 102 -16.04 -15.23 2.58
C GLU A 102 -14.52 -15.06 2.51
N VAL A 103 -14.00 -13.86 2.82
CA VAL A 103 -12.54 -13.63 2.93
C VAL A 103 -11.98 -14.35 4.15
N GLY A 104 -12.74 -14.43 5.25
CA GLY A 104 -12.41 -15.27 6.39
C GLY A 104 -12.34 -16.76 6.02
N LEU A 105 -13.30 -17.25 5.23
CA LEU A 105 -13.26 -18.62 4.69
C LEU A 105 -12.05 -18.84 3.76
N ALA A 106 -11.68 -17.85 2.95
CA ALA A 106 -10.46 -17.91 2.14
C ALA A 106 -9.21 -18.00 3.02
N ALA A 107 -9.14 -17.24 4.11
CA ALA A 107 -8.03 -17.27 5.06
C ALA A 107 -7.85 -18.65 5.72
N LEU A 108 -8.95 -19.31 6.09
CA LEU A 108 -8.92 -20.67 6.67
C LEU A 108 -8.32 -21.72 5.73
N ARG A 109 -8.30 -21.47 4.40
CA ARG A 109 -7.70 -22.38 3.41
C ARG A 109 -6.18 -22.24 3.28
N LEU A 110 -5.55 -21.35 4.03
CA LEU A 110 -4.11 -21.06 3.95
C LEU A 110 -3.27 -21.88 4.95
N GLU A 111 -3.86 -22.90 5.59
CA GLU A 111 -3.20 -23.83 6.52
C GLU A 111 -1.87 -24.33 5.91
N ASP A 112 -0.76 -23.90 6.52
CA ASP A 112 0.64 -24.17 6.14
C ASP A 112 1.12 -23.62 4.79
N GLY A 113 1.07 -22.29 4.62
CA GLY A 113 1.88 -21.62 3.59
C GLY A 113 1.34 -20.30 3.10
N GLU A 114 1.11 -19.35 4.02
CA GLU A 114 0.62 -18.03 3.66
C GLU A 114 1.55 -17.38 2.62
N SER A 115 0.96 -17.03 1.49
CA SER A 115 1.65 -16.33 0.42
C SER A 115 0.66 -15.50 -0.38
N PHE A 116 1.18 -14.48 -1.08
CA PHE A 116 0.36 -13.68 -1.98
C PHE A 116 -0.33 -14.53 -3.07
N ALA A 117 0.34 -15.57 -3.57
CA ALA A 117 -0.28 -16.50 -4.53
C ALA A 117 -1.37 -17.35 -3.87
N GLY A 118 -1.13 -17.83 -2.64
CA GLY A 118 -2.11 -18.57 -1.84
C GLY A 118 -3.39 -17.77 -1.62
N TRP A 119 -3.27 -16.51 -1.18
CA TRP A 119 -4.40 -15.60 -1.02
C TRP A 119 -5.22 -15.44 -2.31
N LYS A 120 -4.57 -15.15 -3.44
CA LYS A 120 -5.28 -15.01 -4.73
C LYS A 120 -6.07 -16.28 -5.10
N ARG A 121 -5.47 -17.45 -4.91
CA ARG A 121 -6.13 -18.74 -5.18
C ARG A 121 -7.33 -18.96 -4.25
N ALA A 122 -7.14 -18.79 -2.95
CA ALA A 122 -8.20 -18.99 -1.96
C ALA A 122 -9.39 -18.03 -2.17
N LEU A 123 -9.11 -16.78 -2.53
CA LEU A 123 -10.14 -15.79 -2.87
C LEU A 123 -10.93 -16.17 -4.14
N ALA A 124 -10.25 -16.69 -5.16
CA ALA A 124 -10.90 -17.18 -6.37
C ALA A 124 -11.80 -18.40 -6.09
N GLU A 125 -11.36 -19.32 -5.24
CA GLU A 125 -12.14 -20.51 -4.85
C GLU A 125 -13.43 -20.18 -4.09
N VAL A 126 -13.45 -19.09 -3.32
CA VAL A 126 -14.67 -18.59 -2.66
C VAL A 126 -15.47 -17.60 -3.51
N GLY A 127 -15.03 -17.34 -4.75
CA GLY A 127 -15.71 -16.41 -5.66
C GLY A 127 -15.65 -14.94 -5.22
N TRP A 128 -14.66 -14.55 -4.41
CA TRP A 128 -14.54 -13.18 -3.93
C TRP A 128 -14.03 -12.23 -5.02
N HIS A 129 -14.69 -11.09 -5.16
CA HIS A 129 -14.32 -10.04 -6.10
C HIS A 129 -14.63 -8.66 -5.50
N ASP A 130 -13.71 -7.70 -5.65
CA ASP A 130 -13.89 -6.30 -5.27
C ASP A 130 -13.23 -5.39 -6.31
N PRO A 131 -14.00 -4.59 -7.06
CA PRO A 131 -13.47 -3.66 -8.06
C PRO A 131 -12.65 -2.52 -7.43
N LEU A 132 -12.80 -2.25 -6.12
CA LEU A 132 -12.04 -1.21 -5.43
C LEU A 132 -10.67 -1.68 -4.93
N THR A 133 -10.43 -2.99 -4.85
CA THR A 133 -9.16 -3.58 -4.37
C THR A 133 -8.34 -4.20 -5.50
N LEU A 134 -9.00 -4.74 -6.53
CA LEU A 134 -8.32 -5.19 -7.74
C LEU A 134 -8.12 -3.98 -8.67
N PRO A 135 -6.98 -3.87 -9.37
CA PRO A 135 -6.95 -2.97 -10.51
C PRO A 135 -8.06 -3.39 -11.47
N GLU A 136 -8.80 -2.42 -11.99
CA GLU A 136 -9.61 -2.62 -13.21
C GLU A 136 -8.74 -3.41 -14.20
N PRO A 137 -9.27 -4.44 -14.89
CA PRO A 137 -8.55 -5.02 -16.02
C PRO A 137 -8.16 -3.87 -16.96
N GLU A 138 -6.92 -3.89 -17.46
CA GLU A 138 -6.42 -2.84 -18.36
C GLU A 138 -7.46 -2.55 -19.46
N GLY A 139 -8.06 -1.34 -19.42
CA GLY A 139 -9.06 -0.90 -20.40
C GLY A 139 -10.52 -0.81 -19.94
N ALA A 140 -10.87 -1.13 -18.69
CA ALA A 140 -12.24 -0.89 -18.22
C ALA A 140 -12.45 0.59 -17.84
N ALA A 141 -13.38 1.24 -18.56
CA ALA A 141 -13.83 2.59 -18.23
C ALA A 141 -14.43 2.60 -16.83
N LEU A 142 -14.09 3.61 -16.02
CA LEU A 142 -14.68 3.82 -14.71
C LEU A 142 -16.21 3.81 -14.86
N PRO A 143 -16.97 2.97 -14.13
CA PRO A 143 -18.40 3.19 -14.05
C PRO A 143 -18.60 4.57 -13.45
N LEU A 144 -19.32 5.42 -14.18
CA LEU A 144 -19.86 6.66 -13.65
C LEU A 144 -20.54 6.31 -12.33
N VAL A 145 -19.96 6.77 -11.22
CA VAL A 145 -20.59 6.71 -9.92
C VAL A 145 -21.78 7.66 -10.01
N LEU A 146 -22.95 7.12 -10.35
CA LEU A 146 -24.21 7.81 -10.17
C LEU A 146 -24.46 7.90 -8.65
N GLY A 147 -24.75 9.11 -8.20
CA GLY A 147 -24.94 9.46 -6.79
C GLY A 147 -26.14 8.79 -6.12
#